data_AF-A0A944C5X2-F1
#
_entry.id   AF-A0A944C5X2-F1
#
_cell.length_a   1.000
_cell.length_b   1.000
_cell.length_c   1.000
_cell.angle_alpha   90.00
_cell.angle_beta   90.00
_cell.angle_gamma   90.00
#
_symmetry.space_group_name_H-M   'P 1'
#
loop_
_entity.id
_entity.type
_entity.pdbx_description
1 polymer ?
#
loop_
_entity_poly.entity_id
_entity_poly.type
_entity_poly.pdbx_seq_one_letter_code
_entity_poly.pdbx_strand_id
1 'polypeptide(L)'
;MLVRPIDRGSMACLLATPASRLRIAGSFAACMVAVLVFELVLIFAIQVASAEALFPGELDAEKLGWAPVGLLGLWRFMMGLCFASACAFKDSRLALWGGGGACLALLLLQVMTQAGEGLDALATLNPVMYYKPFELAAGSSDAVVGAACLGLAGIALIAAGIAVFCRRDLNV
;
A
#
# COMPACT_ATOMS: atom_id res chain seq x y z
N MET A 1 3.68 10.01 8.59
CA MET A 1 4.29 10.15 9.93
C MET A 1 3.29 10.81 10.89
N LEU A 2 2.57 10.00 11.67
CA LEU A 2 1.63 10.42 12.73
C LEU A 2 2.33 10.95 14.01
N VAL A 3 3.67 10.96 14.00
CA VAL A 3 4.50 11.15 15.21
C VAL A 3 4.92 12.61 15.39
N ARG A 4 5.03 13.38 14.31
CA ARG A 4 5.50 14.78 14.37
C ARG A 4 4.51 15.79 14.99
N PRO A 5 3.18 15.60 14.97
CA PRO A 5 2.28 16.51 15.67
C PRO A 5 2.34 16.42 17.20
N ILE A 6 2.96 15.36 17.75
CA ILE A 6 3.02 15.11 19.20
C ILE A 6 4.08 15.96 19.90
N ASP A 7 5.17 16.32 19.22
CA ASP A 7 6.33 16.96 19.88
C ASP A 7 6.34 18.50 19.86
N ARG A 8 5.43 19.15 19.12
CA ARG A 8 5.51 20.61 18.89
C ARG A 8 4.27 21.36 19.30
N GLY A 9 3.85 21.32 20.57
CA GLY A 9 2.95 22.32 21.20
C GLY A 9 1.58 22.61 20.53
N SER A 10 1.28 22.01 19.38
CA SER A 10 0.06 22.11 18.59
C SER A 10 -1.01 21.16 19.13
N MET A 11 -0.69 20.44 20.21
CA MET A 11 -1.64 19.69 21.02
C MET A 11 -2.64 20.60 21.74
N ALA A 12 -2.31 21.86 22.05
CA ALA A 12 -3.25 22.77 22.72
C ALA A 12 -4.44 23.14 21.83
N CYS A 13 -4.25 23.21 20.51
CA CYS A 13 -5.32 23.52 19.56
C CYS A 13 -6.12 22.25 19.16
N LEU A 14 -5.45 21.09 19.08
CA LEU A 14 -6.08 19.80 18.77
C LEU A 14 -6.86 19.18 19.94
N LEU A 15 -6.47 19.43 21.20
CA LEU A 15 -7.24 19.02 22.39
C LEU A 15 -8.51 19.86 22.60
N ALA A 16 -8.57 21.08 22.03
CA ALA A 16 -9.74 21.95 22.09
C ALA A 16 -10.77 21.64 21.00
N THR A 17 -10.44 20.78 20.02
CA THR A 17 -11.36 20.43 18.94
C THR A 17 -12.05 19.10 19.29
N PRO A 18 -13.40 19.02 19.30
CA PRO A 18 -14.12 17.76 19.48
C PRO A 18 -14.08 16.93 18.20
N ALA A 19 -12.88 16.71 17.65
CA ALA A 19 -12.68 15.87 16.49
C ALA A 19 -12.64 14.41 16.96
N SER A 20 -13.70 13.64 16.66
CA SER A 20 -13.73 12.21 16.94
C SER A 20 -12.46 11.54 16.40
N ARG A 21 -11.83 10.65 17.18
CA ARG A 21 -10.59 9.92 16.82
C ARG A 21 -10.68 9.23 15.45
N LEU A 22 -11.87 8.78 15.09
CA LEU A 22 -12.21 8.24 13.78
C LEU A 22 -11.96 9.24 12.63
N ARG A 23 -12.27 10.52 12.84
CA ARG A 23 -12.07 11.61 11.88
C ARG A 23 -10.59 11.89 11.65
N ILE A 24 -9.75 11.77 12.68
CA ILE A 24 -8.30 11.92 12.57
C ILE A 24 -7.71 10.74 11.81
N ALA A 25 -7.97 9.50 12.24
CA ALA A 25 -7.47 8.30 11.57
C ALA A 25 -7.97 8.20 10.12
N GLY A 26 -9.24 8.53 9.89
CA GLY A 26 -9.86 8.58 8.56
C GLY A 26 -9.24 9.64 7.66
N SER A 27 -8.92 10.84 8.19
CA SER A 27 -8.25 11.88 7.39
C SER A 27 -6.84 11.45 6.97
N PHE A 28 -6.10 10.77 7.86
CA PHE A 28 -4.78 10.23 7.51
C PHE A 28 -4.87 9.11 6.47
N ALA A 29 -5.82 8.18 6.61
CA ALA A 29 -6.06 7.14 5.62
C ALA A 29 -6.46 7.75 4.26
N ALA A 30 -7.35 8.75 4.26
CA ALA A 30 -7.76 9.45 3.04
C ALA A 30 -6.59 10.19 2.37
N CYS A 31 -5.75 10.87 3.15
CA CYS A 31 -4.55 11.54 2.64
C CYS A 31 -3.57 10.53 2.01
N MET A 32 -3.33 9.39 2.68
CA MET A 32 -2.50 8.30 2.16
C MET A 32 -3.05 7.75 0.84
N VAL A 33 -4.36 7.48 0.76
CA VAL A 33 -5.01 7.02 -0.47
C VAL A 33 -4.90 8.06 -1.59
N ALA A 34 -5.09 9.35 -1.28
CA ALA A 34 -4.96 10.44 -2.25
C ALA A 34 -3.54 10.53 -2.83
N VAL A 35 -2.51 10.39 -1.98
CA VAL A 35 -1.11 10.35 -2.44
C VAL A 35 -0.86 9.14 -3.34
N LEU A 36 -1.40 7.97 -3.01
CA LEU A 36 -1.23 6.76 -3.81
C LEU A 36 -1.94 6.87 -5.18
N VAL A 37 -3.12 7.49 -5.23
CA VAL A 37 -3.79 7.80 -6.51
C VAL A 37 -2.99 8.81 -7.31
N PHE A 38 -2.41 9.83 -6.67
CA PHE A 38 -1.56 10.81 -7.34
C PHE A 38 -0.30 10.17 -7.94
N GLU A 39 0.39 9.31 -7.18
CA GLU A 39 1.56 8.57 -7.69
C GLU A 39 1.19 7.66 -8.87
N LEU A 40 0.02 7.01 -8.83
CA LEU A 40 -0.46 6.22 -9.97
C LEU A 40 -0.61 7.07 -11.23
N VAL A 41 -1.28 8.21 -11.12
CA VAL A 41 -1.52 9.11 -12.27
C VAL A 41 -0.18 9.57 -12.84
N LEU A 42 0.78 9.89 -11.98
CA LEU A 42 2.14 10.24 -12.41
C LEU A 42 2.84 9.08 -13.14
N ILE A 43 2.82 7.87 -12.58
CA ILE A 43 3.43 6.70 -13.23
C ILE A 43 2.78 6.45 -14.59
N PHE A 44 1.46 6.48 -14.67
CA PHE A 44 0.75 6.26 -15.92
C PHE A 44 1.09 7.32 -16.97
N ALA A 45 1.11 8.60 -16.57
CA ALA A 45 1.48 9.70 -17.46
C ALA A 45 2.93 9.55 -17.97
N ILE A 46 3.87 9.19 -17.10
CA ILE A 46 5.27 8.94 -17.48
C ILE A 46 5.37 7.74 -18.41
N GLN A 47 4.63 6.66 -18.17
CA GLN A 47 4.63 5.49 -19.05
C GLN A 47 4.12 5.83 -20.44
N VAL A 48 3.00 6.54 -20.56
CA VAL A 48 2.47 6.99 -21.85
C VAL A 48 3.47 7.90 -22.57
N ALA A 49 4.00 8.91 -21.87
CA ALA A 49 4.98 9.83 -22.44
C ALA A 49 6.25 9.13 -22.93
N SER A 50 6.74 8.15 -22.16
CA SER A 50 7.93 7.38 -22.50
C SER A 50 7.67 6.44 -23.67
N ALA A 51 6.49 5.84 -23.73
CA ALA A 51 6.17 4.88 -24.78
C ALA A 51 5.91 5.57 -26.12
N GLU A 52 5.25 6.73 -26.14
CA GLU A 52 5.14 7.58 -27.34
C GLU A 52 6.52 8.08 -27.83
N ALA A 53 7.44 8.38 -26.92
CA ALA A 53 8.78 8.84 -27.28
C ALA A 53 9.68 7.73 -27.85
N LEU A 54 9.49 6.48 -27.40
CA LEU A 54 10.37 5.35 -27.77
C LEU A 54 9.80 4.52 -28.92
N PHE A 55 8.48 4.39 -29.02
CA PHE A 55 7.77 3.59 -30.04
C PHE A 55 6.54 4.34 -30.56
N PRO A 56 6.73 5.34 -31.43
CA PRO A 56 5.62 6.18 -31.92
C PRO A 56 4.63 5.34 -32.74
N GLY A 57 3.36 5.32 -32.30
CA GLY A 57 2.24 4.76 -33.08
C GLY A 57 1.90 3.27 -32.87
N GLU A 58 2.64 2.54 -32.03
CA GLU A 58 2.33 1.12 -31.68
C GLU A 58 1.67 0.98 -30.30
N LEU A 59 1.13 2.08 -29.75
CA LEU A 59 0.71 2.13 -28.36
C LEU A 59 -0.72 1.60 -28.14
N ASP A 60 -0.81 0.37 -27.65
CA ASP A 60 -2.05 -0.15 -27.05
C ASP A 60 -2.24 0.45 -25.64
N ALA A 61 -2.81 1.65 -25.56
CA ALA A 61 -3.07 2.38 -24.31
C ALA A 61 -3.89 1.56 -23.29
N GLU A 62 -4.78 0.68 -23.74
CA GLU A 62 -5.52 -0.24 -22.87
C GLU A 62 -4.59 -1.25 -22.18
N LYS A 63 -3.68 -1.91 -22.93
CA LYS A 63 -2.73 -2.89 -22.38
C LYS A 63 -1.74 -2.24 -21.42
N LEU A 64 -1.31 -1.03 -21.75
CA LEU A 64 -0.43 -0.23 -20.90
C LEU A 64 -1.08 0.15 -19.57
N GLY A 65 -2.41 0.29 -19.53
CA GLY A 65 -3.17 0.63 -18.33
C GLY A 65 -3.25 -0.49 -17.28
N TRP A 66 -3.14 -1.76 -17.68
CA TRP A 66 -3.31 -2.90 -16.75
C TRP A 66 -2.14 -3.05 -15.77
N ALA A 67 -0.92 -2.75 -16.19
CA ALA A 67 0.27 -2.88 -15.32
C ALA A 67 0.25 -1.86 -14.14
N PRO A 68 0.01 -0.55 -14.35
CA PRO A 68 -0.19 0.41 -13.27
C PRO A 68 -1.37 0.07 -12.37
N VAL A 69 -2.49 -0.42 -12.94
CA VAL A 69 -3.67 -0.82 -12.14
C VAL A 69 -3.36 -2.01 -11.24
N GLY A 70 -2.59 -2.98 -11.71
CA GLY A 70 -2.13 -4.08 -10.84
C GLY A 70 -1.17 -3.60 -9.75
N LEU A 71 -0.28 -2.66 -10.08
CA LEU A 71 0.68 -2.08 -9.14
C LEU A 71 -0.03 -1.39 -7.96
N LEU A 72 -1.18 -0.78 -8.21
CA LEU A 72 -2.03 -0.23 -7.16
C LEU A 72 -2.42 -1.26 -6.10
N GLY A 73 -2.76 -2.48 -6.51
CA GLY A 73 -3.17 -3.53 -5.58
C GLY A 73 -2.06 -3.83 -4.58
N LEU A 74 -0.84 -3.97 -5.09
CA LEU A 74 0.35 -4.21 -4.28
C LEU A 74 0.68 -3.03 -3.36
N TRP A 75 0.68 -1.81 -3.90
CA TRP A 75 0.95 -0.61 -3.10
C TRP A 75 -0.07 -0.40 -1.97
N ARG A 76 -1.34 -0.71 -2.25
CA ARG A 76 -2.42 -0.61 -1.26
C ARG A 76 -2.27 -1.64 -0.15
N PHE A 77 -1.81 -2.84 -0.47
CA PHE A 77 -1.47 -3.87 0.52
C PHE A 77 -0.31 -3.45 1.43
N MET A 78 0.80 -2.98 0.85
CA MET A 78 1.96 -2.47 1.60
C MET A 78 1.62 -1.27 2.48
N MET A 79 0.84 -0.33 1.95
CA MET A 79 0.29 0.80 2.71
C MET A 79 -0.57 0.31 3.87
N GLY A 80 -1.47 -0.65 3.64
CA GLY A 80 -2.35 -1.20 4.67
C GLY A 80 -1.58 -1.83 5.82
N LEU A 81 -0.54 -2.61 5.52
CA LEU A 81 0.38 -3.17 6.52
C LEU A 81 1.08 -2.09 7.35
N CYS A 82 1.61 -1.07 6.69
CA CYS A 82 2.28 0.05 7.36
C CYS A 82 1.30 0.85 8.24
N PHE A 83 0.09 1.09 7.75
CA PHE A 83 -0.95 1.81 8.49
C PHE A 83 -1.46 1.00 9.69
N ALA A 84 -1.74 -0.29 9.51
CA ALA A 84 -2.16 -1.17 10.59
C ALA A 84 -1.10 -1.24 11.70
N SER A 85 0.18 -1.35 11.35
CA SER A 85 1.29 -1.28 12.30
C SER A 85 1.34 0.07 13.02
N ALA A 86 1.19 1.18 12.30
CA ALA A 86 1.15 2.52 12.90
C ALA A 86 -0.03 2.73 13.86
N CYS A 87 -1.17 2.08 13.62
CA CYS A 87 -2.31 2.09 14.52
C CYS A 87 -2.11 1.15 15.74
N ALA A 88 -1.36 0.05 15.57
CA ALA A 88 -1.14 -0.96 16.59
C ALA A 88 -0.02 -0.61 17.59
N PHE A 89 0.99 0.17 17.20
CA PHE A 89 2.12 0.52 18.07
C PHE A 89 2.14 2.01 18.44
N LYS A 90 2.40 2.32 19.72
CA LYS A 90 2.57 3.71 20.20
C LYS A 90 3.93 4.28 19.81
N ASP A 91 4.97 3.45 19.83
CA ASP A 91 6.32 3.86 19.49
C ASP A 91 6.53 3.91 17.98
N SER A 92 7.02 5.07 17.53
CA SER A 92 7.30 5.35 16.13
C SER A 92 8.30 4.38 15.49
N ARG A 93 9.31 3.94 16.26
CA ARG A 93 10.31 2.97 15.82
C ARG A 93 9.70 1.58 15.64
N LEU A 94 8.90 1.11 16.60
CA LEU A 94 8.24 -0.19 16.51
C LEU A 94 7.19 -0.22 15.40
N ALA A 95 6.43 0.86 15.22
CA ALA A 95 5.50 1.00 14.11
C ALA A 95 6.20 0.91 12.74
N LEU A 96 7.35 1.58 12.59
CA LEU A 96 8.13 1.59 11.36
C LEU A 96 8.71 0.20 11.05
N TRP A 97 9.30 -0.45 12.05
CA TRP A 97 9.85 -1.81 11.88
C TRP A 97 8.78 -2.87 11.69
N GLY A 98 7.64 -2.76 12.38
CA GLY A 98 6.54 -3.71 12.24
C GLY A 98 5.97 -3.71 10.82
N GLY A 99 5.57 -2.53 10.32
CA GLY A 99 4.93 -2.41 9.02
C GLY A 99 5.93 -2.39 7.87
N GLY A 100 6.89 -1.47 7.92
CA GLY A 100 7.91 -1.31 6.88
C GLY A 100 8.88 -2.49 6.83
N GLY A 101 9.25 -3.06 7.98
CA GLY A 101 10.07 -4.26 8.03
C GLY A 101 9.33 -5.50 7.52
N ALA A 102 8.03 -5.65 7.80
CA ALA A 102 7.23 -6.72 7.19
C ALA A 102 7.14 -6.56 5.67
N CYS A 103 6.92 -5.34 5.17
CA CYS A 103 6.92 -5.06 3.73
C CYS A 103 8.26 -5.43 3.09
N LEU A 104 9.38 -5.04 3.72
CA LEU A 104 10.72 -5.38 3.25
C LEU A 104 10.97 -6.89 3.27
N ALA A 105 10.57 -7.59 4.33
CA ALA A 105 10.73 -9.04 4.43
C ALA A 105 9.95 -9.79 3.34
N LEU A 106 8.70 -9.37 3.06
CA LEU A 106 7.89 -9.95 1.99
C LEU A 106 8.50 -9.71 0.61
N LEU A 107 9.05 -8.51 0.37
CA LEU A 107 9.75 -8.19 -0.87
C LEU A 107 11.04 -9.01 -1.03
N LEU A 108 11.84 -9.13 0.03
CA LEU A 108 13.05 -9.93 0.01
C LEU A 108 12.72 -11.40 -0.23
N LEU A 109 11.67 -11.91 0.41
CA LEU A 109 11.21 -13.27 0.19
C LEU A 109 10.80 -13.48 -1.27
N GLN A 110 10.11 -12.51 -1.89
CA GLN A 110 9.76 -12.55 -3.31
C GLN A 110 11.02 -12.72 -4.19
N VAL A 111 12.03 -11.88 -3.98
CA VAL A 111 13.29 -11.94 -4.74
C VAL A 111 14.00 -13.29 -4.54
N MET A 112 14.02 -13.81 -3.32
CA MET A 112 14.61 -15.13 -3.02
C MET A 112 13.84 -16.26 -3.72
N THR A 113 12.51 -16.25 -3.68
CA THR A 113 11.69 -17.27 -4.35
C THR A 113 11.82 -17.24 -5.88
N GLN A 114 12.09 -16.08 -6.47
CA GLN A 114 12.33 -15.95 -7.91
C GLN A 114 13.73 -16.44 -8.31
N ALA A 115 14.71 -16.39 -7.40
CA ALA A 115 16.09 -16.77 -7.66
C ALA A 115 16.44 -18.21 -7.25
N GLY A 116 15.70 -18.81 -6.32
CA GLY A 116 16.00 -20.13 -5.75
C GLY A 116 15.10 -21.25 -6.26
N GLU A 117 15.70 -22.34 -6.73
CA GLU A 117 14.97 -23.58 -7.04
C GLU A 117 14.48 -24.26 -5.76
N GLY A 118 13.21 -24.71 -5.72
CA GLY A 118 12.64 -25.46 -4.59
C GLY A 118 11.95 -24.63 -3.50
N LEU A 119 11.73 -23.33 -3.72
CA LEU A 119 11.04 -22.44 -2.77
C LEU A 119 9.53 -22.26 -3.07
N ASP A 120 8.94 -23.15 -3.87
CA ASP A 120 7.54 -23.05 -4.32
C ASP A 120 6.53 -22.97 -3.16
N ALA A 121 6.82 -23.67 -2.05
CA ALA A 121 5.99 -23.59 -0.84
C ALA A 121 6.00 -22.19 -0.19
N LEU A 122 7.13 -21.45 -0.27
CA LEU A 122 7.21 -20.08 0.20
C LEU A 122 6.59 -19.09 -0.79
N ALA A 123 6.56 -19.42 -2.08
CA ALA A 123 5.88 -18.61 -3.08
C ALA A 123 4.37 -18.55 -2.83
N THR A 124 3.75 -19.64 -2.38
CA THR A 124 2.31 -19.67 -2.05
C THR A 124 1.97 -18.83 -0.80
N LEU A 125 2.91 -18.74 0.15
CA LEU A 125 2.73 -18.00 1.40
C LEU A 125 2.86 -16.49 1.21
N ASN A 126 3.63 -16.04 0.21
CA ASN A 126 3.93 -14.63 0.01
C ASN A 126 2.81 -13.91 -0.76
N PRO A 127 2.05 -12.99 -0.14
CA PRO A 127 0.97 -12.27 -0.82
C PRO A 127 1.48 -11.43 -2.00
N VAL A 128 2.74 -11.02 -1.96
CA VAL A 128 3.36 -10.20 -3.02
C VAL A 128 3.57 -10.99 -4.31
N MET A 129 3.67 -12.32 -4.24
CA MET A 129 3.83 -13.19 -5.44
C MET A 129 2.58 -13.25 -6.32
N TYR A 130 1.41 -12.86 -5.80
CA TYR A 130 0.18 -12.77 -6.58
C TYR A 130 0.15 -11.56 -7.51
N TYR A 131 1.10 -10.62 -7.38
CA TYR A 131 1.29 -9.54 -8.33
C TYR A 131 2.23 -9.98 -9.47
N LYS A 132 1.65 -10.26 -10.64
CA LYS A 132 2.38 -10.67 -11.86
C LYS A 132 2.29 -9.62 -12.97
N PRO A 133 3.27 -8.70 -13.08
CA PRO A 133 3.18 -7.55 -13.99
C PRO A 133 3.12 -7.94 -15.48
N PHE A 134 3.84 -9.00 -15.88
CA PHE A 134 3.86 -9.46 -17.27
C PHE A 134 2.53 -10.10 -17.69
N GLU A 135 1.92 -10.91 -16.81
CA GLU A 135 0.61 -11.52 -17.07
C GLU A 135 -0.51 -10.47 -17.06
N LEU A 136 -0.39 -9.43 -16.22
CA LEU A 136 -1.29 -8.27 -16.22
C LEU A 136 -1.20 -7.50 -17.55
N ALA A 137 0.01 -7.24 -18.05
CA ALA A 137 0.21 -6.59 -19.34
C ALA A 137 -0.31 -7.43 -20.52
N ALA A 138 -0.30 -8.76 -20.38
CA ALA A 138 -0.91 -9.68 -21.34
C ALA A 138 -2.44 -9.78 -21.25
N GLY A 139 -3.08 -9.12 -20.27
CA GLY A 139 -4.53 -9.17 -20.06
C GLY A 139 -5.03 -10.49 -19.45
N SER A 140 -4.17 -11.24 -18.75
CA SER A 140 -4.56 -12.49 -18.10
C SER A 140 -5.56 -12.23 -16.96
N SER A 141 -6.70 -12.93 -17.00
CA SER A 141 -7.74 -12.82 -15.98
C SER A 141 -7.26 -13.25 -14.59
N ASP A 142 -6.41 -14.27 -14.50
CA ASP A 142 -5.87 -14.77 -13.23
C ASP A 142 -5.00 -13.72 -12.52
N ALA A 143 -4.17 -13.01 -13.28
CA ALA A 143 -3.32 -11.95 -12.75
C ALA A 143 -4.12 -10.73 -12.27
N VAL A 144 -5.24 -10.42 -12.94
CA VAL A 144 -6.19 -9.39 -12.50
C VAL A 144 -6.85 -9.78 -11.19
N VAL A 145 -7.27 -11.04 -11.04
CA VAL A 145 -7.85 -11.55 -9.79
C VAL A 145 -6.83 -11.50 -8.65
N GLY A 146 -5.59 -11.90 -8.89
CA GLY A 146 -4.50 -11.79 -7.91
C GLY A 146 -4.29 -10.35 -7.41
N ALA A 147 -4.18 -9.39 -8.34
CA ALA A 147 -4.04 -7.98 -8.00
C ALA A 147 -5.27 -7.42 -7.25
N ALA A 148 -6.48 -7.83 -7.62
CA ALA A 148 -7.71 -7.45 -6.94
C ALA A 148 -7.74 -7.99 -5.50
N CYS A 149 -7.36 -9.25 -5.28
CA CYS A 149 -7.25 -9.85 -3.95
C CYS A 149 -6.25 -9.11 -3.06
N LEU A 150 -5.08 -8.73 -3.59
CA LEU A 150 -4.11 -7.87 -2.90
C LEU A 150 -4.73 -6.51 -2.52
N GLY A 151 -5.44 -5.88 -3.46
CA GLY A 151 -6.12 -4.61 -3.21
C GLY A 151 -7.17 -4.71 -2.10
N LEU A 152 -7.98 -5.77 -2.09
CA LEU A 152 -8.98 -6.04 -1.06
C LEU A 152 -8.33 -6.32 0.30
N ALA A 153 -7.24 -7.10 0.33
CA ALA A 153 -6.47 -7.35 1.54
C ALA A 153 -5.90 -6.04 2.12
N GLY A 154 -5.41 -5.13 1.28
CA GLY A 154 -4.98 -3.79 1.69
C GLY A 154 -6.10 -2.97 2.32
N ILE A 155 -7.30 -2.97 1.73
CA ILE A 155 -8.48 -2.29 2.30
C ILE A 155 -8.85 -2.90 3.66
N ALA A 156 -8.86 -4.23 3.76
CA ALA A 156 -9.15 -4.94 5.01
C ALA A 156 -8.13 -4.58 6.11
N LEU A 157 -6.84 -4.49 5.78
CA LEU A 157 -5.79 -4.07 6.70
C LEU A 157 -5.96 -2.62 7.18
N ILE A 158 -6.33 -1.69 6.28
CA ILE A 158 -6.63 -0.31 6.65
C ILE A 158 -7.83 -0.27 7.60
N ALA A 159 -8.93 -0.97 7.27
CA ALA A 159 -10.12 -1.05 8.12
C ALA A 159 -9.81 -1.66 9.50
N ALA A 160 -9.01 -2.73 9.54
CA ALA A 160 -8.55 -3.34 10.78
C ALA A 160 -7.69 -2.37 11.61
N GLY A 161 -6.77 -1.64 10.97
CA GLY A 161 -5.98 -0.60 11.62
C GLY A 161 -6.84 0.49 12.26
N ILE A 162 -7.84 0.99 11.53
CA ILE A 162 -8.80 1.98 12.05
C ILE A 162 -9.58 1.39 13.25
N ALA A 163 -10.07 0.16 13.14
CA ALA A 163 -10.82 -0.49 14.21
C ALA A 163 -9.99 -0.69 15.49
N VAL A 164 -8.74 -1.15 15.34
CA VAL A 164 -7.78 -1.29 16.45
C VAL A 164 -7.50 0.06 17.11
N PHE A 165 -7.30 1.11 16.32
CA PHE A 165 -7.08 2.46 16.84
C PHE A 165 -8.30 3.00 17.59
N CYS A 166 -9.51 2.74 17.12
CA CYS A 166 -10.75 3.21 17.75
C CYS A 166 -11.08 2.47 19.05
N ARG A 167 -10.73 1.18 19.16
CA ARG A 167 -10.92 0.38 20.38
C ARG A 167 -9.88 0.66 21.46
N ARG A 168 -8.78 1.34 21.12
CA ARG A 168 -7.72 1.61 22.06
C ARG A 168 -8.09 2.82 22.91
N ASP A 169 -8.63 2.56 24.09
CA ASP A 169 -8.76 3.57 25.14
C ASP A 169 -7.36 4.07 25.50
N LEU A 170 -7.01 5.24 24.95
CA LEU A 170 -5.93 6.06 25.48
C LEU A 170 -6.51 6.72 26.73
N ASN A 171 -6.55 5.96 27.82
CA ASN A 171 -6.70 6.55 29.14
C ASN A 171 -5.49 7.48 29.31
N VAL A 172 -5.80 8.77 29.48
CA VAL A 172 -4.83 9.86 29.59
C VAL A 172 -4.24 9.87 30.99
#